data_AF-B9XEY4-F1
#
_entry.id   AF-B9XEY4-F1
#
_cell.length_a   1.000
_cell.length_b   1.000
_cell.length_c   1.000
_cell.angle_alpha   90.00
_cell.angle_beta   90.00
_cell.angle_gamma   90.00
#
_symmetry.space_group_name_H-M   'P 1'
#
loop_
_entity.id
_entity.type
_entity.pdbx_description
1 polymer ?
#
loop_
_entity_poly.entity_id
_entity_poly.type
_entity_poly.pdbx_seq_one_letter_code
_entity_poly.pdbx_strand_id
1 'polypeptide(L)'
;MRALTSFQELYCVSNKTAPVTTEELRSAEASIGTAFPAGYAELMLTFGEGDIDGYIRPYRPQRIVEELKMTREALAYDFWEEGTIRLTPEQKARLVPFADTIDSDLLAFLPEKPSEIYAFPRHKTELFKLGPSFLDVVNWVSSSGIIVQPFECTFFQPWNDYASLRLDHPSAYFEIEEMKSIFENLGRPDLLTVKEQSIDFFLRNYGARLSYLLHNDYLQFIVNFDSETADDFLSLLKTVLRDTGFQVTESNRVKVPENFL
;
A
#
# COMPACT_ATOMS: atom_id res chain seq x y z
N MET A 1 12.19 -4.38 -13.24
CA MET A 1 12.08 -3.05 -12.61
C MET A 1 13.45 -2.60 -12.10
N ARG A 2 13.78 -1.31 -12.17
CA ARG A 2 14.98 -0.75 -11.53
C ARG A 2 14.73 -0.64 -10.02
N ALA A 3 15.66 -1.10 -9.20
CA ALA A 3 15.59 -0.91 -7.75
C ALA A 3 15.58 0.59 -7.40
N LEU A 4 14.69 0.98 -6.48
CA LEU A 4 14.67 2.32 -5.92
C LEU A 4 15.97 2.60 -5.20
N THR A 5 16.44 3.84 -5.35
CA THR A 5 17.64 4.34 -4.67
C THR A 5 17.33 5.44 -3.64
N SER A 6 16.11 5.98 -3.65
CA SER A 6 15.56 6.89 -2.64
C SER A 6 14.04 6.87 -2.70
N PHE A 7 13.37 7.20 -1.59
CA PHE A 7 11.91 7.37 -1.57
C PHE A 7 11.43 8.61 -2.35
N GLN A 8 12.31 9.53 -2.72
CA GLN A 8 11.98 10.64 -3.61
C GLN A 8 11.68 10.18 -5.05
N GLU A 9 12.05 8.95 -5.41
CA GLU A 9 11.73 8.36 -6.71
C GLU A 9 10.28 7.84 -6.78
N LEU A 10 9.56 7.80 -5.65
CA LEU A 10 8.15 7.39 -5.59
C LEU A 10 7.25 8.39 -6.32
N TYR A 11 6.35 7.87 -7.15
CA TYR A 11 5.21 8.65 -7.60
C TYR A 11 4.23 8.82 -6.43
N CYS A 12 4.20 10.00 -5.80
CA CYS A 12 3.18 10.29 -4.79
C CYS A 12 1.84 10.63 -5.46
N VAL A 13 0.80 9.85 -5.15
CA VAL A 13 -0.52 9.97 -5.81
C VAL A 13 -1.19 11.31 -5.50
N SER A 14 -1.05 11.78 -4.26
CA SER A 14 -1.59 13.05 -3.79
C SER A 14 -0.47 13.98 -3.33
N ASN A 15 -0.68 15.29 -3.46
CA ASN A 15 0.22 16.29 -2.86
C ASN A 15 -0.07 16.49 -1.35
N LYS A 16 -1.15 15.87 -0.83
CA LYS A 16 -1.49 15.91 0.58
C LYS A 16 -0.86 14.71 1.26
N THR A 17 0.26 14.94 1.90
CA THR A 17 0.88 13.99 2.82
C THR A 17 0.59 14.41 4.26
N ALA A 18 0.69 13.48 5.19
CA ALA A 18 0.61 13.76 6.63
C ALA A 18 1.87 13.29 7.35
N PRO A 19 3.02 13.95 7.12
CA PRO A 19 4.29 13.56 7.70
C PRO A 19 4.22 13.45 9.22
N VAL A 20 4.97 12.49 9.75
CA VAL A 20 5.16 12.41 11.21
C VAL A 20 6.10 13.51 11.66
N THR A 21 6.04 13.87 12.94
CA THR A 21 7.02 14.81 13.50
C THR A 21 8.28 14.06 13.93
N THR A 22 9.42 14.76 13.98
CA THR A 22 10.65 14.19 14.56
C THR A 22 10.46 13.78 16.02
N GLU A 23 9.61 14.49 16.76
CA GLU A 23 9.31 14.17 18.16
C GLU A 23 8.52 12.86 18.28
N GLU A 24 7.52 12.66 17.41
CA GLU A 24 6.76 11.41 17.34
C GLU A 24 7.68 10.21 17.07
N LEU A 25 8.60 10.34 16.11
CA LEU A 25 9.59 9.30 15.82
C LEU A 25 10.49 9.01 17.01
N ARG A 26 11.09 10.05 17.61
CA ARG A 26 12.00 9.89 18.76
C ARG A 26 11.31 9.29 19.97
N SER A 27 10.07 9.69 20.24
CA SER A 27 9.25 9.13 21.32
C SER A 27 8.96 7.65 21.09
N ALA A 28 8.67 7.25 19.85
CA ALA A 28 8.48 5.84 19.51
C ALA A 28 9.78 5.03 19.65
N GLU A 29 10.91 5.54 19.13
CA GLU A 29 12.23 4.90 19.28
C GLU A 29 12.62 4.73 20.75
N ALA A 30 12.40 5.75 21.58
CA ALA A 30 12.62 5.68 23.02
C ALA A 30 11.72 4.64 23.70
N SER A 31 10.45 4.53 23.29
CA SER A 31 9.49 3.56 23.84
C SER A 31 9.83 2.11 23.45
N ILE A 32 10.29 1.91 22.22
CA ILE A 32 10.67 0.58 21.70
C ILE A 32 12.09 0.19 22.20
N GLY A 33 12.93 1.18 22.51
CA GLY A 33 14.29 1.00 23.02
C GLY A 33 15.34 0.84 21.93
N THR A 34 15.05 1.27 20.69
CA THR A 34 15.97 1.17 19.54
C THR A 34 15.59 2.16 18.43
N ALA A 35 16.51 2.42 17.53
CA ALA A 35 16.24 3.18 16.31
C ALA A 35 15.53 2.32 15.27
N PHE A 36 14.72 2.95 14.41
CA PHE A 36 14.13 2.26 13.27
C PHE A 36 15.18 1.89 12.20
N PRO A 37 14.91 0.90 11.34
CA PRO A 37 15.78 0.59 10.21
C PRO A 37 16.01 1.79 9.31
N ALA A 38 17.18 1.85 8.67
CA ALA A 38 17.54 2.94 7.77
C ALA A 38 16.45 3.17 6.70
N GLY A 39 16.16 4.43 6.37
CA GLY A 39 15.11 4.81 5.41
C GLY A 39 13.70 4.91 5.99
N TYR A 40 13.35 4.20 7.08
CA TYR A 40 11.99 4.30 7.65
C TYR A 40 11.66 5.73 8.09
N ALA A 41 12.58 6.39 8.80
CA ALA A 41 12.41 7.78 9.22
C ALA A 41 12.30 8.75 8.02
N GLU A 42 13.07 8.54 6.95
CA GLU A 42 12.98 9.35 5.72
C GLU A 42 11.58 9.29 5.12
N LEU A 43 11.02 8.08 4.97
CA LEU A 43 9.67 7.90 4.47
C LEU A 43 8.64 8.60 5.35
N MET A 44 8.67 8.36 6.67
CA MET A 44 7.67 8.88 7.61
C MET A 44 7.72 10.40 7.74
N LEU A 45 8.91 11.00 7.73
CA LEU A 45 9.09 12.46 7.79
C LEU A 45 8.77 13.16 6.48
N THR A 46 8.71 12.43 5.37
CA THR A 46 8.42 12.99 4.04
C THR A 46 6.95 12.81 3.66
N PHE A 47 6.42 11.61 3.87
CA PHE A 47 5.11 11.19 3.38
C PHE A 47 4.13 10.86 4.51
N GLY A 48 4.60 10.32 5.63
CA GLY A 48 3.76 9.86 6.72
C GLY A 48 3.14 8.49 6.45
N GLU A 49 1.88 8.32 6.86
CA GLU A 49 1.15 7.06 6.73
C GLU A 49 0.49 6.91 5.35
N GLY A 50 0.55 5.70 4.80
CA GLY A 50 0.05 5.37 3.48
C GLY A 50 0.45 3.95 3.09
N ASP A 51 0.30 3.63 1.81
CA ASP A 51 0.83 2.40 1.21
C ASP A 51 1.81 2.68 0.08
N ILE A 52 2.74 1.74 -0.11
CA ILE A 52 3.65 1.69 -1.23
C ILE A 52 3.13 0.59 -2.18
N ASP A 53 2.93 0.98 -3.43
CA ASP A 53 2.43 0.11 -4.51
C ASP A 53 1.07 -0.55 -4.26
N GLY A 54 0.24 0.01 -3.37
CA GLY A 54 -1.03 -0.62 -3.01
C GLY A 54 -0.83 -1.92 -2.24
N TYR A 55 0.37 -2.20 -1.72
CA TYR A 55 0.68 -3.50 -1.15
C TYR A 55 1.40 -3.41 0.19
N ILE A 56 2.50 -2.66 0.29
CA ILE A 56 3.28 -2.52 1.53
C ILE A 56 2.69 -1.38 2.35
N ARG A 57 2.41 -1.60 3.63
CA ARG A 57 1.80 -0.61 4.52
C ARG A 57 2.75 -0.34 5.68
N PRO A 58 3.66 0.64 5.55
CA PRO A 58 4.47 1.10 6.65
C PRO A 58 3.59 1.57 7.81
N TYR A 59 3.89 1.13 9.03
CA TYR A 59 3.14 1.56 10.20
C TYR A 59 3.58 2.96 10.61
N ARG A 60 2.66 3.80 11.05
CA ARG A 60 3.00 5.03 11.76
C ARG A 60 3.73 4.69 13.08
N PRO A 61 4.72 5.49 13.55
CA PRO A 61 5.52 5.13 14.73
C PRO A 61 4.70 4.84 15.98
N GLN A 62 3.62 5.61 16.21
CA GLN A 62 2.75 5.42 17.36
C GLN A 62 2.00 4.07 17.34
N ARG A 63 1.54 3.63 16.15
CA ARG A 63 0.90 2.32 15.97
C ARG A 63 1.85 1.18 16.35
N ILE A 64 3.13 1.31 15.99
CA ILE A 64 4.16 0.31 16.35
C ILE A 64 4.23 0.16 17.87
N VAL A 65 4.26 1.28 18.61
CA VAL A 65 4.32 1.26 20.09
C VAL A 65 3.07 0.61 20.68
N GLU A 66 1.89 0.96 20.17
CA GLU A 66 0.60 0.49 20.68
C GLU A 66 0.37 -1.01 20.43
N GLU A 67 0.75 -1.50 19.26
CA GLU A 67 0.52 -2.89 18.84
C GLU A 67 1.66 -3.83 19.26
N LEU A 68 2.82 -3.30 19.69
CA LEU A 68 4.06 -4.06 19.91
C LEU A 68 3.85 -5.33 20.76
N LYS A 69 3.12 -5.20 21.87
CA LYS A 69 2.89 -6.32 22.79
C LYS A 69 2.07 -7.42 22.11
N MET A 70 0.94 -7.07 21.52
CA MET A 70 0.04 -8.01 20.86
C MET A 70 0.75 -8.70 19.69
N THR A 71 1.53 -7.96 18.89
CA THR A 71 2.25 -8.55 17.75
C THR A 71 3.35 -9.51 18.21
N ARG A 72 4.07 -9.21 19.30
CA ARG A 72 5.06 -10.14 19.88
C ARG A 72 4.43 -11.43 20.39
N GLU A 73 3.25 -11.33 21.00
CA GLU A 73 2.48 -12.51 21.44
C GLU A 73 2.04 -13.36 20.23
N ALA A 74 1.61 -12.72 19.14
CA ALA A 74 1.25 -13.43 17.90
C ALA A 74 2.48 -14.11 17.25
N LEU A 75 3.64 -13.47 17.25
CA LEU A 75 4.88 -14.01 16.69
C LEU A 75 5.50 -15.14 17.53
N ALA A 76 5.07 -15.30 18.78
CA ALA A 76 5.48 -16.43 19.61
C ALA A 76 4.86 -17.76 19.16
N TYR A 77 3.84 -17.73 18.29
CA TYR A 77 3.30 -18.94 17.66
C TYR A 77 4.26 -19.48 16.59
N ASP A 78 4.63 -20.75 16.69
CA ASP A 78 5.54 -21.41 15.77
C ASP A 78 4.82 -21.85 14.48
N PHE A 79 4.67 -20.92 13.54
CA PHE A 79 4.21 -21.19 12.18
C PHE A 79 5.36 -21.29 11.17
N TRP A 80 6.40 -20.46 11.32
CA TRP A 80 7.52 -20.39 10.37
C TRP A 80 8.69 -21.30 10.76
N GLU A 81 8.53 -22.61 10.51
CA GLU A 81 9.48 -23.66 10.89
C GLU A 81 10.33 -24.19 9.73
N GLU A 82 10.12 -23.72 8.50
CA GLU A 82 10.80 -24.16 7.27
C GLU A 82 11.85 -23.15 6.76
N GLY A 83 12.72 -23.57 5.83
CA GLY A 83 13.80 -22.73 5.26
C GLY A 83 15.12 -22.80 6.06
N THR A 84 16.04 -21.87 5.78
CA THR A 84 17.39 -21.84 6.42
C THR A 84 17.51 -20.84 7.57
N ILE A 85 16.58 -19.88 7.65
CA ILE A 85 16.58 -18.83 8.67
C ILE A 85 15.70 -19.28 9.83
N ARG A 86 16.27 -19.31 11.04
CA ARG A 86 15.54 -19.62 12.28
C ARG A 86 15.80 -18.53 13.30
N LEU A 87 14.72 -17.99 13.84
CA LEU A 87 14.75 -17.12 15.00
C LEU A 87 14.42 -17.96 16.24
N THR A 88 15.23 -17.79 17.27
CA THR A 88 14.95 -18.34 18.60
C THR A 88 13.65 -17.73 19.17
N PRO A 89 12.96 -18.43 20.09
CA PRO A 89 11.80 -17.86 20.79
C PRO A 89 12.10 -16.49 21.42
N GLU A 90 13.29 -16.31 21.99
CA GLU A 90 13.74 -15.06 22.59
C GLU A 90 13.94 -13.95 21.56
N GLN A 91 14.33 -14.29 20.33
CA GLN A 91 14.39 -13.32 19.21
C GLN A 91 12.98 -12.95 18.76
N LYS A 92 12.09 -13.94 18.56
CA LYS A 92 10.70 -13.70 18.13
C LYS A 92 9.96 -12.79 19.12
N ALA A 93 10.11 -13.03 20.41
CA ALA A 93 9.51 -12.24 21.48
C ALA A 93 10.02 -10.78 21.56
N ARG A 94 11.13 -10.46 20.88
CA ARG A 94 11.72 -9.11 20.86
C ARG A 94 11.53 -8.36 19.56
N LEU A 95 11.08 -9.02 18.50
CA LEU A 95 10.83 -8.40 17.20
C LEU A 95 9.97 -7.15 17.33
N VAL A 96 10.28 -6.19 16.48
CA VAL A 96 9.53 -4.94 16.34
C VAL A 96 8.88 -4.95 14.95
N PRO A 97 7.55 -5.10 14.86
CA PRO A 97 6.85 -4.95 13.59
C PRO A 97 6.85 -3.49 13.18
N PHE A 98 6.97 -3.21 11.89
CA PHE A 98 7.00 -1.82 11.41
C PHE A 98 6.33 -1.61 10.05
N ALA A 99 5.90 -2.70 9.42
CA ALA A 99 5.05 -2.69 8.24
C ALA A 99 4.36 -4.05 8.11
N ASP A 100 3.29 -4.10 7.31
CA ASP A 100 2.74 -5.34 6.79
C ASP A 100 2.42 -5.22 5.30
N THR A 101 1.93 -6.29 4.70
CA THR A 101 1.37 -6.28 3.34
C THR A 101 -0.16 -6.35 3.38
N ILE A 102 -0.82 -6.05 2.26
CA ILE A 102 -2.27 -6.26 2.10
C ILE A 102 -2.67 -7.72 2.37
N ASP A 103 -1.81 -8.68 2.03
CA ASP A 103 -2.03 -10.11 2.32
C ASP A 103 -1.63 -10.51 3.75
N SER A 104 -1.37 -9.51 4.61
CA SER A 104 -1.01 -9.66 6.02
C SER A 104 0.32 -10.39 6.26
N ASP A 105 1.27 -10.31 5.33
CA ASP A 105 2.65 -10.67 5.64
C ASP A 105 3.23 -9.62 6.58
N LEU A 106 3.90 -10.05 7.66
CA LEU A 106 4.47 -9.11 8.62
C LEU A 106 5.93 -8.80 8.28
N LEU A 107 6.31 -7.53 8.41
CA LEU A 107 7.69 -7.06 8.27
C LEU A 107 8.18 -6.59 9.63
N ALA A 108 9.26 -7.19 10.13
CA ALA A 108 9.77 -6.93 11.47
C ALA A 108 11.30 -6.95 11.52
N PHE A 109 11.88 -6.25 12.50
CA PHE A 109 13.33 -6.22 12.72
C PHE A 109 13.67 -6.56 14.17
N LEU A 110 14.93 -6.96 14.40
CA LEU A 110 15.45 -7.20 15.75
C LEU A 110 15.97 -5.88 16.36
N PRO A 111 15.55 -5.50 17.57
CA PRO A 111 15.91 -4.20 18.13
C PRO A 111 17.40 -4.06 18.42
N GLU A 112 18.12 -5.14 18.71
CA GLU A 112 19.57 -5.11 18.93
C GLU A 112 20.36 -4.94 17.62
N LYS A 113 19.70 -5.17 16.47
CA LYS A 113 20.28 -5.06 15.14
C LYS A 113 19.21 -4.57 14.14
N PRO A 114 18.88 -3.27 14.12
CA PRO A 114 17.82 -2.74 13.24
C PRO A 114 18.02 -2.99 11.74
N SER A 115 19.23 -3.33 11.31
CA SER A 115 19.53 -3.76 9.94
C SER A 115 19.23 -5.24 9.66
N GLU A 116 18.80 -6.03 10.64
CA GLU A 116 18.34 -7.40 10.46
C GLU A 116 16.80 -7.39 10.38
N ILE A 117 16.30 -7.21 9.15
CA ILE A 117 14.89 -7.16 8.82
C ILE A 117 14.44 -8.52 8.26
N TYR A 118 13.23 -8.94 8.63
CA TYR A 118 12.63 -10.21 8.24
C TYR A 118 11.22 -10.02 7.70
N ALA A 119 10.87 -10.80 6.69
CA ALA A 119 9.49 -11.02 6.27
C ALA A 119 8.95 -12.33 6.88
N PHE A 120 7.72 -12.26 7.35
CA PHE A 120 6.92 -13.33 7.94
C PHE A 120 5.69 -13.54 7.05
N PRO A 121 5.80 -14.32 5.97
CA PRO A 121 4.71 -14.43 5.02
C PRO A 121 3.54 -15.20 5.63
N ARG A 122 2.32 -14.73 5.42
CA ARG A 122 1.10 -15.41 5.89
C ARG A 122 0.91 -16.78 5.24
N HIS A 123 1.32 -16.89 3.98
CA HIS A 123 1.06 -18.05 3.13
C HIS A 123 2.29 -18.95 2.90
N LYS A 124 3.37 -18.73 3.65
CA LYS A 124 4.57 -19.58 3.61
C LYS A 124 5.07 -19.86 5.03
N THR A 125 5.62 -21.05 5.22
CA THR A 125 6.21 -21.52 6.47
C THR A 125 7.70 -21.18 6.60
N GLU A 126 8.27 -20.47 5.62
CA GLU A 126 9.67 -20.01 5.63
C GLU A 126 9.79 -18.53 5.99
N LEU A 127 10.82 -18.19 6.76
CA LEU A 127 11.23 -16.79 7.00
C LEU A 127 12.20 -16.31 5.93
N PHE A 128 12.11 -15.04 5.57
CA PHE A 128 13.03 -14.39 4.65
C PHE A 128 13.77 -13.26 5.36
N LYS A 129 15.10 -13.25 5.26
CA LYS A 129 15.92 -12.12 5.71
C LYS A 129 16.04 -11.14 4.56
N LEU A 130 15.69 -9.89 4.83
CA LEU A 130 15.68 -8.81 3.86
C LEU A 130 16.99 -8.02 3.94
N GLY A 131 17.14 -7.01 3.08
CA GLY A 131 18.28 -6.10 3.16
C GLY A 131 18.22 -5.18 4.39
N PRO A 132 19.28 -4.38 4.63
CA PRO A 132 19.48 -3.65 5.88
C PRO A 132 18.63 -2.39 6.07
N SER A 133 17.88 -1.95 5.06
CA SER A 133 17.09 -0.72 5.09
C SER A 133 15.64 -0.96 4.68
N PHE A 134 14.76 -0.02 5.02
CA PHE A 134 13.37 -0.08 4.54
C PHE A 134 13.27 0.04 3.01
N LEU A 135 14.23 0.71 2.37
CA LEU A 135 14.30 0.75 0.91
C LEU A 135 14.60 -0.64 0.33
N ASP A 136 15.46 -1.43 0.99
CA ASP A 136 15.70 -2.82 0.59
C ASP A 136 14.47 -3.70 0.77
N VAL A 137 13.66 -3.43 1.80
CA VAL A 137 12.37 -4.11 2.00
C VAL A 137 11.45 -3.83 0.83
N VAL A 138 11.27 -2.55 0.47
CA VAL A 138 10.42 -2.15 -0.66
C VAL A 138 10.92 -2.79 -1.95
N ASN A 139 12.22 -2.72 -2.23
CA ASN A 139 12.81 -3.34 -3.42
C ASN A 139 12.60 -4.86 -3.43
N TRP A 140 12.82 -5.55 -2.32
CA TRP A 140 12.65 -7.00 -2.25
C TRP A 140 11.20 -7.43 -2.46
N VAL A 141 10.24 -6.77 -1.81
CA VAL A 141 8.82 -7.07 -2.00
C VAL A 141 8.42 -6.82 -3.45
N SER A 142 8.88 -5.71 -4.02
CA SER A 142 8.48 -5.28 -5.36
C SER A 142 9.13 -6.08 -6.50
N SER A 143 10.24 -6.77 -6.26
CA SER A 143 11.01 -7.42 -7.34
C SER A 143 11.27 -8.91 -7.16
N SER A 144 11.12 -9.48 -5.96
CA SER A 144 11.55 -10.86 -5.70
C SER A 144 10.66 -11.92 -6.34
N GLY A 145 9.36 -11.63 -6.51
CA GLY A 145 8.38 -12.63 -6.94
C GLY A 145 8.07 -13.69 -5.86
N ILE A 146 8.53 -13.50 -4.62
CA ILE A 146 8.41 -14.52 -3.56
C ILE A 146 7.04 -14.46 -2.89
N ILE A 147 6.64 -13.29 -2.37
CA ILE A 147 5.36 -13.10 -1.65
C ILE A 147 4.27 -12.51 -2.55
N VAL A 148 4.66 -11.76 -3.58
CA VAL A 148 3.77 -11.13 -4.55
C VAL A 148 4.45 -11.10 -5.91
N GLN A 149 3.65 -11.05 -6.98
CA GLN A 149 4.17 -10.81 -8.33
C GLN A 149 4.94 -9.47 -8.36
N PRO A 150 6.07 -9.38 -9.09
CA PRO A 150 6.81 -8.13 -9.19
C PRO A 150 5.95 -6.97 -9.69
N PHE A 151 6.15 -5.80 -9.12
CA PHE A 151 5.50 -4.57 -9.55
C PHE A 151 6.18 -4.01 -10.81
N GLU A 152 5.44 -3.22 -11.59
CA GLU A 152 5.95 -2.55 -12.79
C GLU A 152 6.29 -1.07 -12.56
N CYS A 153 5.63 -0.45 -11.58
CA CYS A 153 5.84 0.91 -11.14
C CYS A 153 6.05 0.97 -9.63
N THR A 154 6.55 2.10 -9.13
CA THR A 154 6.59 2.38 -7.69
C THR A 154 5.87 3.69 -7.35
N PHE A 155 4.82 3.63 -6.53
CA PHE A 155 4.04 4.78 -6.07
C PHE A 155 3.79 4.76 -4.57
N PHE A 156 3.42 5.93 -4.03
CA PHE A 156 2.96 6.09 -2.65
C PHE A 156 1.54 6.67 -2.64
N GLN A 157 0.61 5.99 -1.97
CA GLN A 157 -0.74 6.46 -1.72
C GLN A 157 -0.85 6.91 -0.26
N PRO A 158 -0.89 8.23 0.02
CA PRO A 158 -1.18 8.71 1.36
C PRO A 158 -2.58 8.30 1.81
N TRP A 159 -2.76 8.03 3.11
CA TRP A 159 -4.06 7.70 3.70
C TRP A 159 -4.72 8.86 4.46
N ASN A 160 -4.10 10.04 4.45
CA ASN A 160 -4.73 11.24 4.99
C ASN A 160 -5.83 11.73 4.04
N ASP A 161 -7.00 12.01 4.60
CA ASP A 161 -8.11 12.72 3.93
C ASP A 161 -8.47 12.21 2.51
N TYR A 162 -8.39 10.90 2.30
CA TYR A 162 -8.89 10.25 1.09
C TYR A 162 -10.32 9.75 1.26
N ALA A 163 -11.07 9.80 0.18
CA ALA A 163 -12.33 9.12 -0.03
C ALA A 163 -12.12 7.91 -0.94
N SER A 164 -12.99 6.90 -0.80
CA SER A 164 -12.98 5.76 -1.70
C SER A 164 -14.37 5.42 -2.22
N LEU A 165 -14.41 4.94 -3.46
CA LEU A 165 -15.61 4.45 -4.14
C LEU A 165 -15.29 3.09 -4.76
N ARG A 166 -16.16 2.11 -4.52
CA ARG A 166 -16.15 0.84 -5.25
C ARG A 166 -17.28 0.85 -6.27
N LEU A 167 -16.93 0.54 -7.51
CA LEU A 167 -17.87 0.39 -8.60
C LEU A 167 -17.73 -1.02 -9.17
N ASP A 168 -18.83 -1.72 -9.37
CA ASP A 168 -18.81 -3.04 -10.00
C ASP A 168 -19.59 -3.02 -11.31
N HIS A 169 -19.13 -3.78 -12.29
CA HIS A 169 -19.85 -4.03 -13.55
C HIS A 169 -20.13 -5.53 -13.72
N PRO A 170 -21.38 -5.92 -14.01
CA PRO A 170 -21.79 -7.33 -14.04
C PRO A 170 -21.28 -8.11 -15.26
N SER A 171 -20.81 -7.42 -16.29
CA SER A 171 -20.13 -8.04 -17.44
C SER A 171 -18.64 -8.05 -17.23
N ALA A 172 -18.01 -9.22 -17.35
CA ALA A 172 -16.55 -9.41 -17.39
C ALA A 172 -15.92 -9.14 -18.78
N TYR A 173 -16.70 -8.67 -19.76
CA TYR A 173 -16.27 -8.63 -21.16
C TYR A 173 -15.57 -7.34 -21.62
N PHE A 174 -15.24 -6.41 -20.74
CA PHE A 174 -14.47 -5.25 -21.17
C PHE A 174 -13.02 -5.64 -21.44
N GLU A 175 -12.57 -5.41 -22.68
CA GLU A 175 -11.17 -5.53 -23.04
C GLU A 175 -10.34 -4.41 -22.39
N ILE A 176 -9.07 -4.68 -22.08
CA ILE A 176 -8.15 -3.69 -21.46
C ILE A 176 -8.10 -2.39 -22.27
N GLU A 177 -8.13 -2.47 -23.60
CA GLU A 177 -8.10 -1.29 -24.48
C GLU A 177 -9.41 -0.49 -24.47
N GLU A 178 -10.57 -1.16 -24.31
CA GLU A 178 -11.84 -0.47 -24.13
C GLU A 178 -11.83 0.30 -22.81
N MET A 179 -11.33 -0.34 -21.75
CA MET A 179 -11.20 0.33 -20.46
C MET A 179 -10.26 1.52 -20.52
N LYS A 180 -9.09 1.33 -21.14
CA LYS A 180 -8.13 2.42 -21.33
C LYS A 180 -8.74 3.59 -22.08
N SER A 181 -9.52 3.33 -23.14
CA SER A 181 -10.25 4.37 -23.88
C SER A 181 -11.26 5.12 -23.00
N ILE A 182 -12.03 4.41 -22.17
CA ILE A 182 -12.94 5.03 -21.19
C ILE A 182 -12.15 5.96 -20.27
N PHE A 183 -11.01 5.52 -19.74
CA PHE A 183 -10.23 6.30 -18.80
C PHE A 183 -9.47 7.47 -19.42
N GLU A 184 -9.04 7.37 -20.67
CA GLU A 184 -8.46 8.50 -21.39
C GLU A 184 -9.47 9.67 -21.51
N ASN A 185 -10.79 9.40 -21.44
CA ASN A 185 -11.83 10.43 -21.39
C ASN A 185 -11.99 11.10 -20.01
N LEU A 186 -11.49 10.50 -18.91
CA LEU A 186 -11.39 11.21 -17.62
C LEU A 186 -10.31 12.30 -17.68
N GLY A 187 -9.40 12.20 -18.63
CA GLY A 187 -8.25 13.07 -18.79
C GLY A 187 -7.00 12.25 -19.04
N ARG A 188 -5.94 12.95 -19.42
CA ARG A 188 -4.64 12.32 -19.62
C ARG A 188 -4.08 11.91 -18.25
N PRO A 189 -3.84 10.61 -17.98
CA PRO A 189 -3.25 10.20 -16.72
C PRO A 189 -1.80 10.71 -16.60
N ASP A 190 -1.40 11.05 -15.37
CA ASP A 190 -0.01 11.38 -15.03
C ASP A 190 0.87 10.13 -15.06
N LEU A 191 0.29 9.00 -14.65
CA LEU A 191 0.89 7.68 -14.68
C LEU A 191 -0.19 6.64 -15.02
N LEU A 192 0.19 5.64 -15.81
CA LEU A 192 -0.64 4.50 -16.18
C LEU A 192 0.19 3.23 -16.04
N THR A 193 -0.37 2.20 -15.41
CA THR A 193 0.31 0.93 -15.20
C THR A 193 -0.62 -0.20 -15.58
N VAL A 194 -0.18 -1.10 -16.46
CA VAL A 194 -1.00 -2.20 -16.97
C VAL A 194 -0.40 -3.51 -16.50
N LYS A 195 -1.18 -4.27 -15.75
CA LYS A 195 -0.83 -5.61 -15.25
C LYS A 195 -1.74 -6.62 -15.93
N GLU A 196 -1.44 -7.91 -15.78
CA GLU A 196 -2.19 -8.99 -16.47
C GLU A 196 -3.71 -8.94 -16.22
N GLN A 197 -4.14 -8.57 -15.00
CA GLN A 197 -5.55 -8.53 -14.61
C GLN A 197 -5.96 -7.19 -14.00
N SER A 198 -5.13 -6.15 -14.11
CA SER A 198 -5.46 -4.86 -13.55
C SER A 198 -4.82 -3.70 -14.29
N ILE A 199 -5.47 -2.54 -14.20
CA ILE A 199 -4.91 -1.29 -14.69
C ILE A 199 -5.03 -0.27 -13.57
N ASP A 200 -3.93 0.41 -13.23
CA ASP A 200 -3.96 1.56 -12.33
C ASP A 200 -3.79 2.86 -13.14
N PHE A 201 -4.72 3.79 -12.96
CA PHE A 201 -4.70 5.15 -13.51
C PHE A 201 -4.49 6.15 -12.39
N PHE A 202 -3.59 7.11 -12.61
CA PHE A 202 -3.26 8.13 -11.63
C PHE A 202 -3.56 9.52 -12.19
N LEU A 203 -4.34 10.29 -11.42
CA LEU A 203 -4.70 11.68 -11.72
C LEU A 203 -4.34 12.54 -10.51
N ARG A 204 -3.11 13.05 -10.50
CA ARG A 204 -2.51 13.79 -9.37
C ARG A 204 -3.30 15.04 -8.99
N ASN A 205 -3.93 15.70 -9.97
CA ASN A 205 -4.75 16.89 -9.71
C ASN A 205 -5.94 16.63 -8.79
N TYR A 206 -6.38 15.37 -8.69
CA TYR A 206 -7.47 14.94 -7.81
C TYR A 206 -6.97 14.07 -6.64
N GLY A 207 -5.65 13.92 -6.50
CA GLY A 207 -5.05 12.92 -5.62
C GLY A 207 -5.56 11.51 -5.89
N ALA A 208 -5.92 11.21 -7.15
CA ALA A 208 -6.75 10.06 -7.47
C ALA A 208 -5.93 8.88 -8.04
N ARG A 209 -6.28 7.69 -7.56
CA ARG A 209 -5.89 6.39 -8.11
C ARG A 209 -7.15 5.60 -8.44
N LEU A 210 -7.26 5.15 -9.68
CA LEU A 210 -8.33 4.27 -10.14
C LEU A 210 -7.72 2.92 -10.47
N SER A 211 -8.13 1.89 -9.74
CA SER A 211 -7.69 0.51 -9.95
C SER A 211 -8.81 -0.29 -10.57
N TYR A 212 -8.61 -0.69 -11.82
CA TYR A 212 -9.41 -1.70 -12.50
C TYR A 212 -8.93 -3.09 -12.14
N LEU A 213 -9.85 -3.96 -11.76
CA LEU A 213 -9.61 -5.35 -11.41
C LEU A 213 -10.56 -6.24 -12.22
N LEU A 214 -9.98 -7.10 -13.06
CA LEU A 214 -10.71 -8.09 -13.83
C LEU A 214 -10.87 -9.35 -12.99
N HIS A 215 -12.11 -9.68 -12.61
CA HIS A 215 -12.45 -10.97 -12.03
C HIS A 215 -13.09 -11.87 -13.10
N ASN A 216 -13.17 -13.17 -12.83
CA ASN A 216 -13.73 -14.13 -13.78
C ASN A 216 -15.19 -13.81 -14.18
N ASP A 217 -15.97 -13.25 -13.23
CA ASP A 217 -17.42 -13.10 -13.39
C ASP A 217 -17.90 -11.64 -13.34
N TYR A 218 -17.02 -10.70 -13.00
CA TYR A 218 -17.36 -9.28 -12.86
C TYR A 218 -16.12 -8.40 -12.98
N LEU A 219 -16.36 -7.10 -13.12
CA LEU A 219 -15.31 -6.08 -13.08
C LEU A 219 -15.48 -5.23 -11.85
N GLN A 220 -14.37 -4.81 -11.27
CA GLN A 220 -14.36 -3.89 -10.16
C GLN A 220 -13.46 -2.70 -10.44
N PHE A 221 -13.95 -1.51 -10.08
CA PHE A 221 -13.13 -0.34 -9.86
C PHE A 221 -13.04 -0.03 -8.38
N ILE A 222 -11.82 0.19 -7.93
CA ILE A 222 -11.55 0.84 -6.66
C ILE A 222 -10.98 2.21 -6.99
N VAL A 223 -11.70 3.24 -6.58
CA VAL A 223 -11.35 4.62 -6.85
C VAL A 223 -11.01 5.26 -5.51
N ASN A 224 -9.76 5.69 -5.33
CA ASN A 224 -9.31 6.47 -4.19
C ASN A 224 -8.99 7.88 -4.68
N PHE A 225 -9.34 8.91 -3.92
CA PHE A 225 -9.13 10.32 -4.30
C PHE A 225 -9.16 11.24 -3.08
N ASP A 226 -8.60 12.44 -3.21
CA ASP A 226 -8.63 13.43 -2.14
C ASP A 226 -10.08 13.88 -1.85
N SER A 227 -10.47 13.92 -0.57
CA SER A 227 -11.82 14.32 -0.18
C SER A 227 -12.17 15.78 -0.58
N GLU A 228 -11.18 16.68 -0.64
CA GLU A 228 -11.44 18.08 -1.03
C GLU A 228 -11.74 18.26 -2.51
N THR A 229 -11.28 17.33 -3.36
CA THR A 229 -11.57 17.35 -4.80
C THR A 229 -12.73 16.44 -5.18
N ALA A 230 -13.45 15.92 -4.18
CA ALA A 230 -14.48 14.91 -4.36
C ALA A 230 -15.57 15.36 -5.34
N ASP A 231 -16.12 16.56 -5.18
CA ASP A 231 -17.24 17.02 -6.01
C ASP A 231 -16.85 17.12 -7.49
N ASP A 232 -15.72 17.76 -7.77
CA ASP A 232 -15.21 17.93 -9.14
C ASP A 232 -14.86 16.57 -9.77
N PHE A 233 -14.14 15.72 -9.02
CA PHE A 233 -13.71 14.41 -9.50
C PHE A 233 -14.89 13.45 -9.71
N LEU A 234 -15.87 13.43 -8.80
CA LEU A 234 -17.08 12.62 -8.96
C LEU A 234 -17.92 13.11 -10.14
N SER A 235 -18.03 14.43 -10.37
CA SER A 235 -18.73 14.99 -11.53
C SER A 235 -18.11 14.53 -12.86
N LEU A 236 -16.77 14.52 -12.92
CA LEU A 236 -16.00 14.00 -14.04
C LEU A 236 -16.21 12.49 -14.21
N LEU A 237 -16.07 11.72 -13.12
CA LEU A 237 -16.22 10.26 -13.12
C LEU A 237 -17.62 9.85 -13.60
N LYS A 238 -18.66 10.52 -13.11
CA LYS A 238 -20.05 10.34 -13.56
C LYS A 238 -20.23 10.64 -15.04
N THR A 239 -19.53 11.62 -15.57
CA THR A 239 -19.65 11.99 -16.99
C THR A 239 -19.09 10.89 -17.88
N VAL A 240 -17.96 10.29 -17.49
CA VAL A 240 -17.27 9.28 -18.28
C VAL A 240 -17.87 7.88 -18.12
N LEU A 241 -18.31 7.53 -16.92
CA LEU A 241 -18.92 6.23 -16.65
C LEU A 241 -20.42 6.22 -16.94
N ARG A 242 -20.99 7.31 -17.44
CA ARG A 242 -22.39 7.33 -17.86
C ARG A 242 -22.62 6.28 -18.94
N ASP A 243 -23.71 5.52 -18.82
CA ASP A 243 -24.11 4.50 -19.78
C ASP A 243 -23.14 3.31 -19.93
N THR A 244 -22.11 3.23 -19.08
CA THR A 244 -21.17 2.10 -19.06
C THR A 244 -21.71 0.88 -18.32
N GLY A 245 -22.79 1.04 -17.54
CA GLY A 245 -23.43 -0.03 -16.76
C GLY A 245 -22.81 -0.30 -15.38
N PHE A 246 -21.79 0.47 -14.98
CA PHE A 246 -21.18 0.36 -13.65
C PHE A 246 -22.15 0.79 -12.55
N GLN A 247 -22.06 0.14 -11.39
CA GLN A 247 -22.90 0.41 -10.23
C GLN A 247 -22.01 0.68 -9.02
N VAL A 248 -22.40 1.65 -8.20
CA VAL A 248 -21.72 1.91 -6.93
C VAL A 248 -22.12 0.82 -5.94
N THR A 249 -21.13 0.10 -5.41
CA THR A 249 -21.37 -0.98 -4.44
C THR A 249 -20.85 -0.63 -3.05
N GLU A 250 -19.86 0.26 -2.94
CA GLU A 250 -19.36 0.74 -1.66
C GLU A 250 -18.90 2.19 -1.78
N SER A 251 -19.06 2.97 -0.70
CA SER A 251 -18.48 4.31 -0.60
C SER A 251 -17.99 4.54 0.83
N ASN A 252 -16.82 5.13 0.98
CA ASN A 252 -16.23 5.45 2.26
C ASN A 252 -15.75 6.90 2.26
N ARG A 253 -16.06 7.63 3.34
CA ARG A 253 -15.70 9.05 3.54
C ARG A 253 -16.15 10.00 2.41
N VAL A 254 -17.16 9.61 1.64
CA VAL A 254 -17.78 10.45 0.60
C VAL A 254 -19.27 10.17 0.48
N LYS A 255 -20.07 11.21 0.26
CA LYS A 255 -21.49 11.08 -0.03
C LYS A 255 -21.70 10.97 -1.54
N VAL A 256 -22.13 9.80 -1.99
CA VAL A 256 -22.46 9.56 -3.40
C VAL A 256 -23.90 10.02 -3.68
N PRO A 257 -24.17 10.80 -4.73
CA PRO A 257 -25.52 11.19 -5.11
C PRO A 257 -26.43 9.98 -5.42
N GLU A 258 -27.73 10.04 -5.08
CA GLU A 258 -28.70 8.94 -5.29
C GLU A 258 -28.90 8.51 -6.77
N ASN A 259 -28.33 9.24 -7.73
CA ASN A 259 -28.35 8.91 -9.17
C ASN A 259 -26.96 9.14 -9.79
N PHE A 260 -25.92 8.59 -9.15
CA PHE A 260 -24.54 8.83 -9.57
C PHE A 260 -24.19 8.19 -10.92
N LEU A 261 -24.59 6.94 -11.15
CA LEU A 261 -24.38 6.18 -12.39
C LEU A 261 -25.71 5.69 -12.98
#